data_AF-A0A6A3M558-F1
#
_entry.id   AF-A0A6A3M558-F1
#
_cell.length_a   1.000
_cell.length_b   1.000
_cell.length_c   1.000
_cell.angle_alpha   90.00
_cell.angle_beta   90.00
_cell.angle_gamma   90.00
#
_symmetry.space_group_name_H-M   'P 1'
#
loop_
_entity.id
_entity.type
_entity.pdbx_description
1 polymer ?
#
loop_
_entity_poly.entity_id
_entity_poly.type
_entity_poly.pdbx_seq_one_letter_code
_entity_poly.pdbx_strand_id
1 'polypeptide(L)'
;MPCVKFLVERNEESMKTESLDTLPFGKTCSNLWRIFRIIWVPALAQFLVFFVSLSVYPGFGCAANRNLQPPYAAVEHTVTKNWYCSPGVVGSYNYGDFFGRVMTSAAVYKLLSSEWCLGLSIIRLGFIPLLLMGVAGTSLYSFGFDDIGAIAYNIVLNLIMGVTNGFLSTVTMGVAPRMLKPEDRESGGAVMVFCLFFGLSAGSTIGFFFSDQGWLGL
;
A
#
# COMPACT_ATOMS: atom_id res chain seq x y z
N MET A 1 -35.23 -0.03 5.92
CA MET A 1 -35.20 -0.92 4.73
C MET A 1 -35.45 -2.35 5.19
N PRO A 2 -36.50 -3.04 4.70
CA PRO A 2 -36.89 -4.38 5.15
C PRO A 2 -35.75 -5.41 5.03
N CYS A 3 -34.95 -5.31 3.98
CA CYS A 3 -33.83 -6.20 3.69
C CYS A 3 -32.72 -6.12 4.74
N VAL A 4 -32.43 -4.91 5.24
CA VAL A 4 -31.41 -4.69 6.27
C VAL A 4 -31.86 -5.30 7.59
N LYS A 5 -33.14 -5.11 7.95
CA LYS A 5 -33.70 -5.66 9.19
C LYS A 5 -33.65 -7.19 9.19
N PHE A 6 -34.02 -7.82 8.07
CA PHE A 6 -33.90 -9.26 7.87
C PHE A 6 -32.47 -9.79 8.01
N LEU A 7 -31.47 -9.08 7.44
CA LEU A 7 -30.06 -9.50 7.55
C LEU A 7 -29.52 -9.33 8.98
N VAL A 8 -29.93 -8.27 9.69
CA VAL A 8 -29.54 -8.04 11.09
C VAL A 8 -30.14 -9.11 11.99
N GLU A 9 -31.44 -9.40 11.87
CA GLU A 9 -32.10 -10.48 12.64
C GLU A 9 -31.44 -11.84 12.39
N ARG A 10 -31.10 -12.16 11.13
CA ARG A 10 -30.41 -13.42 10.80
C ARG A 10 -28.98 -13.49 11.36
N ASN A 11 -28.27 -12.37 11.41
CA ASN A 11 -26.95 -12.29 12.04
C ASN A 11 -27.06 -12.48 13.55
N GLU A 12 -28.03 -11.84 14.21
CA GLU A 12 -28.28 -11.99 15.65
C GLU A 12 -28.67 -13.43 16.02
N GLU A 13 -29.48 -14.11 15.19
CA GLU A 13 -29.80 -15.52 15.36
C GLU A 13 -28.57 -16.42 15.22
N SER A 14 -27.71 -16.13 14.25
CA SER A 14 -26.47 -16.89 14.02
C SER A 14 -25.48 -16.68 15.19
N MET A 15 -25.37 -15.46 15.72
CA MET A 15 -24.58 -15.14 16.92
C MET A 15 -25.05 -15.90 18.16
N LYS A 16 -26.37 -15.99 18.37
CA LYS A 16 -26.97 -16.75 19.48
C LYS A 16 -26.76 -18.25 19.33
N THR A 17 -26.88 -18.77 18.10
CA THR A 17 -26.73 -20.21 17.80
C THR A 17 -25.29 -20.68 18.01
N GLU A 18 -24.30 -19.86 17.63
CA GLU A 18 -22.88 -20.17 17.83
C GLU A 18 -22.34 -19.72 19.20
N SER A 19 -23.16 -19.10 20.05
CA SER A 19 -22.78 -18.60 21.38
C SER A 19 -21.54 -17.69 21.38
N LEU A 20 -21.37 -16.90 20.31
CA LEU A 20 -20.17 -16.08 20.06
C LEU A 20 -19.86 -15.09 21.21
N ASP A 21 -20.89 -14.62 21.91
CA ASP A 21 -20.78 -13.69 23.05
C ASP A 21 -20.13 -14.33 24.30
N THR A 22 -20.06 -15.67 24.35
CA THR A 22 -19.51 -16.44 25.48
C THR A 22 -18.25 -17.23 25.12
N LEU A 23 -17.70 -17.00 23.91
CA LEU A 23 -16.50 -17.69 23.48
C LEU A 23 -15.31 -17.30 24.37
N PRO A 24 -14.60 -18.27 24.99
CA PRO A 24 -13.38 -17.96 25.72
C PRO A 24 -12.36 -17.38 24.76
N PHE A 25 -11.64 -16.33 25.20
CA PHE A 25 -10.65 -15.60 24.41
C PHE A 25 -9.68 -16.52 23.64
N GLY A 26 -9.27 -17.64 24.25
CA GLY A 26 -8.41 -18.64 23.61
C GLY A 26 -9.02 -19.31 22.37
N LYS A 27 -10.34 -19.58 22.35
CA LYS A 27 -11.03 -20.10 21.16
C LYS A 27 -11.14 -19.04 20.07
N THR A 28 -11.40 -17.79 20.43
CA THR A 28 -11.43 -16.66 19.47
C THR A 28 -10.07 -16.49 18.80
N CYS A 29 -8.97 -16.48 19.57
CA CYS A 29 -7.62 -16.44 19.03
C CYS A 29 -7.29 -17.66 18.15
N SER A 30 -7.71 -18.86 18.54
CA SER A 30 -7.54 -20.07 17.73
C SER A 30 -8.28 -19.98 16.39
N ASN A 31 -9.52 -19.46 16.41
CA ASN A 31 -10.33 -19.26 15.21
C ASN A 31 -9.72 -18.20 14.28
N LEU A 32 -9.28 -17.06 14.84
CA LEU A 32 -8.59 -16.02 14.06
C LEU A 32 -7.27 -16.54 13.47
N TRP A 33 -6.52 -17.34 14.22
CA TRP A 33 -5.30 -17.98 13.73
C TRP A 33 -5.57 -18.97 12.60
N ARG A 34 -6.64 -19.77 12.72
CA ARG A 34 -7.11 -20.66 11.65
C ARG A 34 -7.46 -19.86 10.39
N ILE A 35 -8.22 -18.78 10.54
CA ILE A 35 -8.60 -17.89 9.44
C ILE A 35 -7.35 -17.29 8.80
N PHE A 36 -6.46 -16.72 9.60
CA PHE A 36 -5.19 -16.16 9.14
C PHE A 36 -4.37 -17.17 8.33
N ARG A 37 -4.28 -18.43 8.78
CA ARG A 37 -3.60 -19.49 8.02
C ARG A 37 -4.23 -19.82 6.68
N ILE A 38 -5.52 -19.55 6.47
CA ILE A 38 -6.17 -19.76 5.17
C ILE A 38 -5.87 -18.58 4.23
N ILE A 39 -5.94 -17.36 4.75
CA ILE A 39 -5.74 -16.12 3.96
C ILE A 39 -4.32 -15.56 4.07
N TRP A 40 -3.35 -16.34 4.52
CA TRP A 40 -2.00 -15.84 4.83
C TRP A 40 -1.31 -15.22 3.60
N VAL A 41 -1.52 -15.77 2.40
CA VAL A 41 -0.94 -15.25 1.16
C VAL A 41 -1.48 -13.86 0.81
N PRO A 42 -2.80 -13.63 0.65
CA PRO A 42 -3.32 -12.29 0.40
C PRO A 42 -3.09 -11.34 1.57
N ALA A 43 -3.06 -11.83 2.83
CA ALA A 43 -2.75 -11.00 4.00
C ALA A 43 -1.29 -10.51 3.99
N LEU A 44 -0.34 -11.37 3.65
CA LEU A 44 1.07 -11.01 3.51
C LEU A 44 1.29 -10.08 2.31
N ALA A 45 0.65 -10.35 1.18
CA ALA A 45 0.69 -9.46 0.02
C ALA A 45 0.16 -8.07 0.39
N GLN A 46 -0.96 -8.00 1.12
CA GLN A 46 -1.52 -6.74 1.59
C GLN A 46 -0.57 -5.98 2.51
N PHE A 47 0.02 -6.67 3.48
CA PHE A 47 1.04 -6.10 4.34
C PHE A 47 2.20 -5.52 3.52
N LEU A 48 2.76 -6.30 2.59
CA LEU A 48 3.91 -5.88 1.77
C LEU A 48 3.60 -4.70 0.86
N VAL A 49 2.42 -4.67 0.23
CA VAL A 49 1.99 -3.53 -0.61
C VAL A 49 2.06 -2.23 0.18
N PHE A 50 1.45 -2.20 1.35
CA PHE A 50 1.39 -1.00 2.19
C PHE A 50 2.72 -0.69 2.88
N PHE A 51 3.43 -1.72 3.32
CA PHE A 51 4.77 -1.60 3.86
C PHE A 51 5.69 -0.88 2.88
N VAL A 52 5.79 -1.38 1.64
CA VAL A 52 6.67 -0.78 0.62
C VAL A 52 6.19 0.63 0.26
N SER A 53 4.89 0.82 0.04
CA SER A 53 4.34 2.14 -0.30
C SER A 53 4.68 3.18 0.76
N LEU A 54 4.42 2.90 2.04
CA LEU A 54 4.65 3.86 3.13
C LEU A 54 6.12 3.98 3.55
N SER A 55 6.97 3.02 3.18
CA SER A 55 8.42 3.15 3.36
C SER A 55 9.02 4.24 2.47
N VAL A 56 8.46 4.43 1.27
CA VAL A 56 9.02 5.36 0.27
C VAL A 56 8.17 6.61 0.05
N TYR A 57 6.84 6.50 0.06
CA TYR A 57 5.92 7.59 -0.16
C TYR A 57 5.46 8.22 1.16
N PRO A 58 5.38 9.57 1.26
CA PRO A 58 5.83 10.56 0.27
C PRO A 58 7.32 10.92 0.38
N GLY A 59 8.03 10.38 1.37
CA GLY A 59 9.38 10.83 1.79
C GLY A 59 10.39 10.93 0.66
N PHE A 60 10.64 9.84 -0.07
CA PHE A 60 11.66 9.77 -1.13
C PHE A 60 11.29 10.69 -2.29
N GLY A 61 10.02 10.66 -2.71
CA GLY A 61 9.53 11.52 -3.78
C GLY A 61 9.63 13.00 -3.43
N CYS A 62 9.27 13.41 -2.22
CA CYS A 62 9.40 14.81 -1.80
C CYS A 62 10.85 15.24 -1.55
N ALA A 63 11.73 14.32 -1.18
CA ALA A 63 13.16 14.59 -1.01
C ALA A 63 13.88 14.89 -2.34
N ALA A 64 13.33 14.46 -3.47
CA ALA A 64 13.81 14.84 -4.81
C ALA A 64 13.64 16.33 -5.13
N ASN A 65 12.97 17.12 -4.26
CA ASN A 65 12.99 18.59 -4.32
C ASN A 65 14.40 19.18 -4.34
N ARG A 66 15.40 18.46 -3.82
CA ARG A 66 16.79 18.92 -3.85
C ARG A 66 17.39 19.01 -5.26
N ASN A 67 16.79 18.33 -6.23
CA ASN A 67 17.15 18.44 -7.65
C ASN A 67 16.81 19.83 -8.23
N LEU A 68 16.07 20.67 -7.51
CA LEU A 68 15.60 21.99 -7.97
C LEU A 68 16.44 23.15 -7.42
N GLN A 69 17.51 22.87 -6.68
CA GLN A 69 18.35 23.88 -6.04
C GLN A 69 19.85 23.56 -6.17
N PRO A 70 20.72 24.58 -6.17
CA PRO A 70 22.16 24.38 -6.07
C PRO A 70 22.53 23.56 -4.82
N PRO A 71 23.54 22.68 -4.88
CA PRO A 71 24.52 22.49 -5.96
C PRO A 71 24.06 21.55 -7.09
N TYR A 72 22.86 20.98 -7.01
CA TYR A 72 22.40 19.95 -7.96
C TYR A 72 21.76 20.55 -9.22
N ALA A 73 21.15 21.72 -9.09
CA ALA A 73 20.66 22.52 -10.21
C ALA A 73 21.55 23.74 -10.48
N ALA A 74 21.68 24.13 -11.75
CA ALA A 74 22.40 25.36 -12.13
C ALA A 74 21.64 26.64 -11.74
N VAL A 75 20.32 26.56 -11.57
CA VAL A 75 19.42 27.66 -11.23
C VAL A 75 18.46 27.21 -10.14
N GLU A 76 18.10 28.10 -9.21
CA GLU A 76 17.07 27.80 -8.21
C GLU A 76 15.67 27.91 -8.82
N HIS A 77 14.96 26.78 -8.89
CA HIS A 77 13.59 26.70 -9.39
C HIS A 77 12.57 26.87 -8.24
N THR A 78 12.49 28.06 -7.66
CA THR A 78 11.65 28.41 -6.49
C THR A 78 10.17 28.05 -6.67
N VAL A 79 9.67 28.32 -7.86
CA VAL A 79 8.29 28.08 -8.31
C VAL A 79 8.00 26.58 -8.32
N THR A 80 8.80 25.78 -9.04
CA THR A 80 8.65 24.32 -9.14
C THR A 80 8.78 23.61 -7.78
N LYS A 81 9.70 24.08 -6.93
CA LYS A 81 9.94 23.55 -5.58
C LYS A 81 8.70 23.60 -4.68
N ASN A 82 7.90 24.66 -4.81
CA ASN A 82 6.71 24.86 -3.98
C ASN A 82 5.59 23.86 -4.28
N TRP A 83 5.45 23.43 -5.54
CA TRP A 83 4.37 22.51 -5.94
C TRP A 83 4.81 21.07 -6.23
N TYR A 84 6.12 20.80 -6.25
CA TYR A 84 6.62 19.48 -6.59
C TYR A 84 6.19 18.39 -5.59
N CYS A 85 6.42 18.59 -4.29
CA CYS A 85 6.00 17.61 -3.28
C CYS A 85 4.47 17.50 -3.23
N SER A 86 3.78 18.64 -3.14
CA SER A 86 2.32 18.73 -3.22
C SER A 86 1.93 19.91 -4.11
N PRO A 87 1.20 19.71 -5.22
CA PRO A 87 0.49 18.50 -5.64
C PRO A 87 1.27 17.49 -6.51
N GLY A 88 2.51 17.73 -6.92
CA GLY A 88 3.20 16.90 -7.92
C GLY A 88 3.31 15.41 -7.55
N VAL A 89 4.06 15.09 -6.50
CA VAL A 89 4.29 13.73 -6.01
C VAL A 89 3.07 13.18 -5.27
N VAL A 90 2.52 13.97 -4.34
CA VAL A 90 1.35 13.56 -3.55
C VAL A 90 0.14 13.33 -4.43
N GLY A 91 -0.13 14.24 -5.36
CA GLY A 91 -1.25 14.14 -6.28
C GLY A 91 -1.07 12.99 -7.26
N SER A 92 0.12 12.81 -7.86
CA SER A 92 0.35 11.71 -8.81
C SER A 92 0.11 10.35 -8.17
N TYR A 93 0.60 10.13 -6.94
CA TYR A 93 0.35 8.90 -6.21
C TYR A 93 -1.15 8.67 -5.94
N ASN A 94 -1.86 9.69 -5.46
CA ASN A 94 -3.29 9.55 -5.14
C ASN A 94 -4.17 9.36 -6.37
N TYR A 95 -3.90 10.07 -7.47
CA TYR A 95 -4.57 9.82 -8.74
C TYR A 95 -4.28 8.41 -9.24
N GLY A 96 -3.02 7.98 -9.14
CA GLY A 96 -2.63 6.60 -9.47
C GLY A 96 -3.41 5.59 -8.65
N ASP A 97 -3.44 5.72 -7.32
CA ASP A 97 -4.17 4.83 -6.40
C ASP A 97 -5.66 4.77 -6.77
N PHE A 98 -6.28 5.93 -7.00
CA PHE A 98 -7.66 6.00 -7.44
C PHE A 98 -7.90 5.22 -8.75
N PHE A 99 -7.11 5.47 -9.80
CA PHE A 99 -7.25 4.75 -11.06
C PHE A 99 -6.97 3.25 -10.91
N GLY A 100 -5.97 2.88 -10.11
CA GLY A 100 -5.66 1.49 -9.80
C GLY A 100 -6.84 0.76 -9.15
N ARG A 101 -7.53 1.40 -8.20
CA ARG A 101 -8.75 0.86 -7.59
C ARG A 101 -9.89 0.76 -8.60
N VAL A 102 -10.14 1.79 -9.40
CA VAL A 102 -11.21 1.80 -10.41
C VAL A 102 -10.98 0.74 -11.49
N MET A 103 -9.73 0.49 -11.87
CA MET A 103 -9.35 -0.56 -12.84
C MET A 103 -9.66 -1.98 -12.36
N THR A 104 -9.84 -2.20 -11.04
CA THR A 104 -10.18 -3.54 -10.54
C THR A 104 -11.63 -3.89 -10.85
N SER A 105 -11.82 -4.62 -11.96
CA SER A 105 -13.12 -5.14 -12.36
C SER A 105 -13.39 -6.54 -11.82
N ALA A 106 -14.65 -6.99 -11.85
CA ALA A 106 -15.05 -8.33 -11.43
C ALA A 106 -14.26 -9.47 -12.12
N ALA A 107 -13.78 -9.23 -13.35
CA ALA A 107 -12.99 -10.17 -14.13
C ALA A 107 -11.55 -10.34 -13.59
N VAL A 108 -10.97 -9.28 -13.03
CA VAL A 108 -9.61 -9.27 -12.48
C VAL A 108 -9.48 -10.22 -11.29
N TYR A 109 -10.51 -10.31 -10.45
CA TYR A 109 -10.54 -11.25 -9.32
C TYR A 109 -10.53 -12.73 -9.73
N LYS A 110 -10.95 -13.05 -10.96
CA LYS A 110 -10.89 -14.42 -11.49
C LYS A 110 -9.54 -14.75 -12.13
N LEU A 111 -8.80 -13.74 -12.58
CA LEU A 111 -7.56 -13.92 -13.33
C LEU A 111 -6.32 -13.90 -12.43
N LEU A 112 -6.33 -13.11 -11.35
CA LEU A 112 -5.20 -12.98 -10.44
C LEU A 112 -5.26 -14.02 -9.32
N SER A 113 -4.34 -14.99 -9.37
CA SER A 113 -4.05 -15.85 -8.22
C SER A 113 -3.44 -15.04 -7.07
N SER A 114 -3.68 -15.47 -5.84
CA SER A 114 -3.05 -14.91 -4.64
C SER A 114 -1.52 -14.92 -4.73
N GLU A 115 -0.94 -15.91 -5.40
CA GLU A 115 0.52 -16.02 -5.61
C GLU A 115 1.05 -14.92 -6.53
N TRP A 116 0.31 -14.56 -7.58
CA TRP A 116 0.66 -13.44 -8.46
C TRP A 116 0.62 -12.12 -7.71
N CYS A 117 -0.36 -11.93 -6.82
CA CYS A 117 -0.44 -10.74 -5.99
C CYS A 117 0.78 -10.64 -5.07
N LEU A 118 1.22 -11.74 -4.47
CA LEU A 118 2.42 -11.78 -3.64
C LEU A 118 3.69 -11.49 -4.46
N GLY A 119 3.85 -12.13 -5.62
CA GLY A 119 4.98 -11.89 -6.52
C GLY A 119 5.08 -10.43 -6.96
N LEU A 120 3.95 -9.83 -7.38
CA LEU A 120 3.87 -8.41 -7.71
C LEU A 120 4.19 -7.52 -6.50
N SER A 121 3.77 -7.91 -5.29
CA SER A 121 4.09 -7.19 -4.05
C SER A 121 5.57 -7.21 -3.73
N ILE A 122 6.26 -8.32 -3.99
CA ILE A 122 7.72 -8.44 -3.83
C ILE A 122 8.45 -7.58 -4.88
N ILE A 123 7.99 -7.60 -6.14
CA ILE A 123 8.56 -6.77 -7.21
C ILE A 123 8.49 -5.28 -6.85
N ARG A 124 7.50 -4.83 -6.06
CA ARG A 124 7.41 -3.45 -5.58
C ARG A 124 8.64 -3.03 -4.75
N LEU A 125 9.37 -3.94 -4.12
CA LEU A 125 10.62 -3.60 -3.43
C LEU A 125 11.63 -2.93 -4.37
N GLY A 126 11.56 -3.21 -5.67
CA GLY A 126 12.35 -2.53 -6.70
C GLY A 126 12.04 -1.04 -6.83
N PHE A 127 10.89 -0.54 -6.36
CA PHE A 127 10.61 0.90 -6.34
C PHE A 127 11.54 1.67 -5.40
N ILE A 128 12.10 1.03 -4.36
CA ILE A 128 13.04 1.65 -3.42
C ILE A 128 14.30 2.14 -4.15
N PRO A 129 15.11 1.27 -4.81
CA PRO A 129 16.28 1.72 -5.55
C PRO A 129 15.91 2.61 -6.74
N LEU A 130 14.80 2.35 -7.43
CA LEU A 130 14.35 3.18 -8.55
C LEU A 130 14.06 4.61 -8.13
N LEU A 131 13.32 4.83 -7.03
CA LEU A 131 13.06 6.19 -6.53
C LEU A 131 14.34 6.89 -6.08
N LEU A 132 15.28 6.17 -5.46
CA LEU A 132 16.58 6.73 -5.09
C LEU A 132 17.38 7.20 -6.30
N MET A 133 17.34 6.48 -7.43
CA MET A 133 18.03 6.91 -8.65
C MET A 133 17.58 8.30 -9.13
N GLY A 134 16.34 8.69 -8.82
CA GLY A 134 15.78 9.99 -9.16
C GLY A 134 16.07 11.09 -8.13
N VAL A 135 16.69 10.80 -6.98
CA VAL A 135 16.93 11.77 -5.91
C VAL A 135 18.41 12.12 -5.88
N ALA A 136 18.76 13.38 -6.14
CA ALA A 136 20.17 13.82 -6.12
C ALA A 136 20.79 13.64 -4.72
N GLY A 137 22.11 13.55 -4.65
CA GLY A 137 22.83 13.35 -3.38
C GLY A 137 22.69 11.94 -2.77
N THR A 138 21.91 11.05 -3.37
CA THR A 138 21.89 9.63 -2.98
C THR A 138 22.97 8.85 -3.72
N SER A 139 23.36 7.69 -3.19
CA SER A 139 24.41 6.83 -3.78
C SER A 139 24.05 6.23 -5.15
N LEU A 140 22.77 6.29 -5.55
CA LEU A 140 22.26 5.68 -6.78
C LEU A 140 21.84 6.72 -7.84
N TYR A 141 22.06 8.01 -7.60
CA TYR A 141 21.61 9.05 -8.50
C TYR A 141 22.21 8.92 -9.91
N SER A 142 21.35 8.89 -10.93
CA SER A 142 21.75 8.55 -12.31
C SER A 142 21.49 9.66 -13.35
N PHE A 143 20.95 10.82 -12.95
CA PHE A 143 20.47 11.86 -13.88
C PHE A 143 21.44 13.04 -14.11
N GLY A 144 22.60 13.09 -13.45
CA GLY A 144 23.60 14.14 -13.69
C GLY A 144 23.11 15.55 -13.35
N PHE A 145 23.07 16.45 -14.34
CA PHE A 145 22.54 17.83 -14.20
C PHE A 145 21.19 18.01 -14.94
N ASP A 146 20.49 16.93 -15.27
CA ASP A 146 19.15 17.00 -15.87
C ASP A 146 18.07 17.06 -14.78
N ASP A 147 17.81 18.28 -14.32
CA ASP A 147 16.87 18.56 -13.24
C ASP A 147 15.43 18.17 -13.63
N ILE A 148 15.02 18.44 -14.87
CA ILE A 148 13.64 18.19 -15.35
C ILE A 148 13.40 16.69 -15.55
N GLY A 149 14.35 15.96 -16.13
CA GLY A 149 14.25 14.52 -16.33
C GLY A 149 14.10 13.76 -15.02
N ALA A 150 14.91 14.10 -14.01
CA ALA A 150 14.86 13.46 -12.69
C ALA A 150 13.52 13.69 -11.97
N ILE A 151 12.95 14.88 -12.10
CA ILE A 151 11.67 15.27 -11.51
C ILE A 151 10.52 14.53 -12.17
N ALA A 152 10.47 14.53 -13.51
CA ALA A 152 9.45 13.82 -14.27
C ALA A 152 9.49 12.31 -13.98
N TYR A 153 10.69 11.73 -13.90
CA TYR A 153 10.90 10.34 -13.54
C TYR A 153 10.30 9.99 -12.17
N ASN A 154 10.57 10.79 -11.15
CA ASN A 154 9.98 10.58 -9.81
C ASN A 154 8.46 10.70 -9.80
N ILE A 155 7.89 11.69 -10.51
CA ILE A 155 6.43 11.87 -10.57
C ILE A 155 5.77 10.66 -11.23
N VAL A 156 6.34 10.17 -12.35
CA VAL A 156 5.85 9.00 -13.08
C VAL A 156 5.99 7.73 -12.25
N LEU A 157 7.11 7.53 -11.55
CA LEU A 157 7.27 6.38 -10.65
C LEU A 157 6.26 6.41 -9.51
N ASN A 158 6.00 7.57 -8.89
CA ASN A 158 4.99 7.70 -7.85
C ASN A 158 3.57 7.43 -8.38
N LEU A 159 3.27 7.85 -9.62
CA LEU A 159 2.02 7.50 -10.30
C LEU A 159 1.88 5.98 -10.47
N ILE A 160 2.89 5.31 -11.02
CA ILE A 160 2.88 3.85 -11.23
C ILE A 160 2.78 3.10 -9.90
N MET A 161 3.50 3.56 -8.87
CA MET A 161 3.45 3.01 -7.53
C MET A 161 2.06 3.16 -6.91
N GLY A 162 1.40 4.31 -7.14
CA GLY A 162 0.00 4.55 -6.79
C GLY A 162 -0.94 3.58 -7.51
N VAL A 163 -0.86 3.48 -8.84
CA VAL A 163 -1.69 2.57 -9.65
C VAL A 163 -1.57 1.14 -9.16
N THR A 164 -0.34 0.65 -8.99
CA THR A 164 -0.11 -0.71 -8.50
C THR A 164 -0.57 -0.89 -7.05
N ASN A 165 -0.51 0.15 -6.21
CA ASN A 165 -0.98 0.10 -4.82
C ASN A 165 -2.50 -0.09 -4.79
N GLY A 166 -3.23 0.80 -5.47
CA GLY A 166 -4.69 0.76 -5.52
C GLY A 166 -5.21 -0.53 -6.15
N PHE A 167 -4.54 -1.00 -7.20
CA PHE A 167 -4.89 -2.25 -7.88
C PHE A 167 -4.68 -3.47 -7.00
N LEU A 168 -3.45 -3.69 -6.51
CA LEU A 168 -3.14 -4.87 -5.69
C LEU A 168 -3.92 -4.88 -4.38
N SER A 169 -4.01 -3.73 -3.70
CA SER A 169 -4.74 -3.59 -2.43
C SER A 169 -6.22 -3.96 -2.55
N THR A 170 -6.83 -3.59 -3.67
CA THR A 170 -8.25 -3.90 -3.91
C THR A 170 -8.45 -5.36 -4.30
N VAL A 171 -7.56 -5.92 -5.12
CA VAL A 171 -7.60 -7.34 -5.48
C VAL A 171 -7.45 -8.23 -4.25
N THR A 172 -6.41 -8.02 -3.43
CA THR A 172 -6.14 -8.83 -2.23
C THR A 172 -7.28 -8.76 -1.22
N MET A 173 -7.83 -7.57 -0.94
CA MET A 173 -8.99 -7.40 -0.05
C MET A 173 -10.26 -8.07 -0.60
N GLY A 174 -10.43 -8.11 -1.92
CA GLY A 174 -11.57 -8.80 -2.53
C GLY A 174 -11.40 -10.32 -2.59
N VAL A 175 -10.17 -10.84 -2.74
CA VAL A 175 -9.90 -12.28 -2.83
C VAL A 175 -9.95 -12.96 -1.46
N ALA A 176 -9.39 -12.34 -0.42
CA ALA A 176 -9.26 -12.98 0.90
C ALA A 176 -10.61 -13.47 1.51
N PRO A 177 -11.70 -12.68 1.55
CA PRO A 177 -12.98 -13.15 2.06
C PRO A 177 -13.63 -14.25 1.21
N ARG A 178 -13.27 -14.35 -0.09
CA ARG A 178 -13.79 -15.39 -0.98
C ARG A 178 -13.15 -16.76 -0.74
N MET A 179 -11.96 -16.79 -0.15
CA MET A 179 -11.28 -18.03 0.28
C MET A 179 -11.88 -18.62 1.56
N LEU A 180 -12.71 -17.85 2.26
CA LEU A 180 -13.31 -18.22 3.55
C LEU A 180 -14.77 -18.64 3.38
N LYS A 181 -15.20 -19.50 4.31
CA LYS A 181 -16.62 -19.86 4.48
C LYS A 181 -17.42 -18.60 4.86
N PRO A 182 -18.72 -18.51 4.48
CA PRO A 182 -19.56 -17.36 4.77
C PRO A 182 -19.51 -16.87 6.22
N GLU A 183 -19.48 -17.79 7.19
CA GLU A 183 -19.35 -17.54 8.63
C GLU A 183 -18.03 -16.84 9.02
N ASP A 184 -16.93 -17.14 8.34
CA ASP A 184 -15.59 -16.64 8.65
C ASP A 184 -15.24 -15.33 7.88
N ARG A 185 -16.07 -14.90 6.93
CA ARG A 185 -15.71 -13.80 5.98
C ARG A 185 -15.52 -12.45 6.66
N GLU A 186 -16.37 -12.15 7.64
CA GLU A 186 -16.30 -10.89 8.39
C GLU A 186 -14.99 -10.81 9.18
N SER A 187 -14.69 -11.86 9.94
CA SER A 187 -13.43 -12.01 10.67
C SER A 187 -12.21 -11.98 9.74
N GLY A 188 -12.28 -12.61 8.57
CA GLY A 188 -11.23 -12.54 7.56
C GLY A 188 -10.99 -11.13 7.02
N GLY A 189 -12.06 -10.36 6.80
CA GLY A 189 -11.96 -8.94 6.45
C GLY A 189 -11.25 -8.13 7.53
N ALA A 190 -11.59 -8.35 8.81
CA ALA A 190 -10.93 -7.70 9.94
C ALA A 190 -9.42 -8.02 9.99
N VAL A 191 -9.03 -9.27 9.79
CA VAL A 191 -7.61 -9.68 9.72
C VAL A 191 -6.89 -8.99 8.57
N MET A 192 -7.50 -8.85 7.40
CA MET A 192 -6.91 -8.13 6.27
C MET A 192 -6.69 -6.64 6.56
N VAL A 193 -7.67 -5.99 7.21
CA VAL A 193 -7.56 -4.58 7.63
C VAL A 193 -6.47 -4.43 8.69
N PHE A 194 -6.34 -5.36 9.62
CA PHE A 194 -5.24 -5.38 10.58
C PHE A 194 -3.88 -5.47 9.87
N CYS A 195 -3.70 -6.39 8.90
CA CYS A 195 -2.47 -6.49 8.12
C CYS A 195 -2.15 -5.23 7.32
N LEU A 196 -3.19 -4.55 6.80
CA LEU A 196 -3.04 -3.23 6.15
C LEU A 196 -2.47 -2.21 7.13
N PHE A 197 -3.09 -2.02 8.30
CA PHE A 197 -2.61 -1.04 9.28
C PHE A 197 -1.23 -1.38 9.82
N PHE A 198 -0.95 -2.66 10.00
CA PHE A 198 0.38 -3.12 10.39
C PHE A 198 1.42 -2.78 9.32
N GLY A 199 1.09 -2.95 8.04
CA GLY A 199 1.93 -2.54 6.91
C GLY A 199 2.17 -1.03 6.88
N LEU A 200 1.12 -0.22 7.08
CA LEU A 200 1.22 1.24 7.22
C LEU A 200 2.21 1.63 8.32
N SER A 201 2.03 1.09 9.53
CA SER A 201 2.82 1.43 10.71
C SER A 201 4.28 0.99 10.56
N ALA A 202 4.53 -0.24 10.10
CA ALA A 202 5.87 -0.75 9.88
C ALA A 202 6.58 0.01 8.76
N GLY A 203 5.89 0.27 7.64
CA GLY A 203 6.41 1.03 6.51
C GLY A 203 6.78 2.46 6.90
N SER A 204 5.90 3.19 7.59
CA SER A 204 6.18 4.56 8.02
C SER A 204 7.34 4.62 9.02
N THR A 205 7.45 3.63 9.91
CA THR A 205 8.55 3.55 10.89
C THR A 205 9.89 3.36 10.17
N ILE A 206 9.96 2.46 9.20
CA ILE A 206 11.19 2.24 8.42
C ILE A 206 11.51 3.42 7.51
N GLY A 207 10.50 4.00 6.86
CA GLY A 207 10.67 5.22 6.07
C GLY A 207 11.24 6.37 6.90
N PHE A 208 10.79 6.51 8.15
CA PHE A 208 11.36 7.46 9.11
C PHE A 208 12.83 7.15 9.42
N PHE A 209 13.18 5.89 9.72
CA PHE A 209 14.58 5.50 9.97
C PHE A 209 15.49 5.79 8.77
N PHE A 210 15.03 5.54 7.55
CA PHE A 210 15.80 5.87 6.34
C PHE A 210 16.02 7.38 6.14
N SER A 211 15.07 8.19 6.58
CA SER A 211 15.17 9.66 6.51
C SER A 211 16.00 10.26 7.64
N ASP A 212 15.85 9.79 8.88
CA ASP A 212 16.47 10.40 10.06
C ASP A 212 17.95 10.02 10.22
N GLN A 213 18.30 8.77 9.90
CA GLN A 213 19.67 8.26 10.05
C GLN A 213 20.56 8.54 8.83
N GLY A 214 20.04 9.25 7.81
CA GLY A 214 20.79 9.59 6.59
C GLY A 214 21.32 8.38 5.80
N TRP A 215 20.77 7.18 6.02
CA TRP A 215 21.29 5.91 5.47
C TRP A 215 21.43 5.90 3.95
N LEU A 216 20.64 6.72 3.27
CA LEU A 216 20.62 6.82 1.81
C LEU A 216 21.05 8.21 1.31
N GLY A 217 21.66 9.02 2.18
CA GLY A 217 21.97 10.43 1.91
C GLY A 217 20.71 11.29 1.80
N LEU A 218 19.60 10.83 2.41
CA LEU A 218 18.31 11.51 2.40
C LEU A 218 18.26 12.65 3.40
#